data_AF-A0A0Q7R1Z0-F1
#
_entry.id   AF-A0A0Q7R1Z0-F1
#
_cell.length_a   1.000
_cell.length_b   1.000
_cell.length_c   1.000
_cell.angle_alpha   90.00
_cell.angle_beta   90.00
_cell.angle_gamma   90.00
#
_symmetry.space_group_name_H-M   'P 1'
#
loop_
_entity.id
_entity.type
_entity.pdbx_description
1 polymer ?
#
loop_
_entity_poly.entity_id
_entity_poly.type
_entity_poly.pdbx_seq_one_letter_code
_entity_poly.pdbx_strand_id
1 'polypeptide(L)'
;MTHDALQPGCFPCELQGAVSRPPREDLLHTQHWRVVHAFNSTMPGWLVLLPTRHLTSFTELSAEAADELGGLVRRLGIALEQVTGCVKTYLMQFSEAEGFSHLHLHLVPRMPDQPATAMGPKVFSYLSPDQTQWLPHSRRDEIALAVRAALP
;
A
#
# COMPACT_ATOMS: atom_id res chain seq x y z
N MET A 1 -8.90 -21.25 -15.65
CA MET A 1 -7.43 -21.13 -15.56
C MET A 1 -7.10 -20.70 -14.15
N THR A 2 -6.66 -21.62 -13.31
CA THR A 2 -6.39 -21.42 -11.87
C THR A 2 -5.14 -20.58 -11.66
N HIS A 3 -5.26 -19.26 -11.59
CA HIS A 3 -4.18 -18.34 -11.18
C HIS A 3 -4.07 -18.29 -9.65
N ASP A 4 -3.95 -19.46 -9.04
CA ASP A 4 -3.92 -19.62 -7.57
C ASP A 4 -2.48 -19.70 -7.03
N ALA A 5 -1.47 -19.62 -7.90
CA ALA A 5 -0.07 -19.71 -7.51
C ALA A 5 0.58 -18.33 -7.46
N LEU A 6 1.20 -18.02 -6.32
CA LEU A 6 2.19 -16.96 -6.21
C LEU A 6 3.24 -17.13 -7.31
N GLN A 7 3.67 -16.03 -7.93
CA GLN A 7 4.66 -16.07 -9.00
C GLN A 7 6.09 -15.97 -8.45
N PRO A 8 6.97 -16.93 -8.70
CA PRO A 8 8.39 -16.81 -8.35
C PRO A 8 9.05 -15.59 -9.01
N GLY A 9 9.92 -14.89 -8.29
CA GLY A 9 10.60 -13.68 -8.77
C GLY A 9 9.73 -12.41 -8.74
N CYS A 10 8.49 -12.51 -8.25
CA CYS A 10 7.63 -11.35 -8.01
C CYS A 10 7.74 -10.92 -6.54
N PHE A 11 8.27 -9.72 -6.28
CA PHE A 11 8.53 -9.23 -4.92
C PHE A 11 7.28 -9.24 -4.00
N PRO A 12 6.11 -8.74 -4.42
CA PRO A 12 4.89 -8.89 -3.62
C PRO A 12 4.47 -10.34 -3.34
N CYS A 13 4.67 -11.26 -4.28
CA CYS A 13 4.36 -12.68 -4.10
C CYS A 13 5.30 -13.37 -3.11
N GLU A 14 6.59 -13.07 -3.15
CA GLU A 14 7.57 -13.60 -2.21
C GLU A 14 7.22 -13.20 -0.76
N LEU A 15 6.89 -11.92 -0.56
CA LEU A 15 6.41 -11.43 0.74
C LEU A 15 5.05 -12.02 1.12
N GLN A 16 4.18 -12.31 0.15
CA GLN A 16 2.90 -12.95 0.43
C GLN A 16 3.08 -14.38 0.97
N GLY A 17 4.05 -15.13 0.43
CA GLY A 17 4.39 -16.50 0.84
C GLY A 17 5.31 -16.60 2.06
N ALA A 18 5.79 -15.48 2.60
CA ALA A 18 6.69 -15.48 3.75
C ALA A 18 5.99 -16.00 5.03
N VAL A 19 6.70 -16.83 5.80
CA VAL A 19 6.20 -17.45 7.05
C VAL A 19 5.83 -16.39 8.10
N SER A 20 6.57 -15.29 8.14
CA SER A 20 6.30 -14.17 9.04
C SER A 20 6.63 -12.86 8.35
N ARG A 21 5.90 -11.81 8.70
CA ARG A 21 6.08 -10.46 8.16
C ARG A 21 6.11 -9.44 9.30
N PRO A 22 6.99 -8.44 9.22
CA PRO A 22 6.96 -7.34 10.16
C PRO A 22 5.70 -6.47 9.95
N PRO A 23 5.29 -5.65 10.93
CA PRO A 23 4.11 -4.80 10.83
C PRO A 23 4.02 -3.96 9.55
N ARG A 24 5.13 -3.38 9.08
CA ARG A 24 5.17 -2.59 7.84
C ARG A 24 4.85 -3.38 6.57
N GLU A 25 4.98 -4.70 6.59
CA GLU A 25 4.69 -5.60 5.46
C GLU A 25 3.37 -6.38 5.63
N ASP A 26 2.67 -6.20 6.75
CA ASP A 26 1.41 -6.86 7.07
C ASP A 26 0.58 -6.00 8.05
N LEU A 27 0.26 -4.79 7.60
CA LEU A 27 -0.52 -3.83 8.39
C LEU A 27 -1.94 -4.34 8.61
N LEU A 28 -2.56 -4.79 7.52
CA LEU A 28 -3.88 -5.42 7.48
C LEU A 28 -3.86 -6.48 6.39
N HIS A 29 -4.47 -7.63 6.69
CA HIS A 29 -4.59 -8.74 5.76
C HIS A 29 -6.01 -9.26 5.83
N THR A 30 -6.67 -9.31 4.67
CA THR A 30 -8.01 -9.84 4.50
C THR A 30 -7.96 -11.10 3.64
N GLN A 31 -9.10 -11.58 3.19
CA GLN A 31 -9.13 -12.71 2.26
C GLN A 31 -8.48 -12.35 0.91
N HIS A 32 -8.74 -11.14 0.39
CA HIS A 32 -8.32 -10.76 -0.95
C HIS A 32 -7.20 -9.73 -1.00
N TRP A 33 -6.95 -9.00 0.09
CA TRP A 33 -6.00 -7.88 0.10
C TRP A 33 -5.00 -7.96 1.26
N ARG A 34 -3.75 -7.63 0.98
CA ARG A 34 -2.71 -7.31 1.95
C ARG A 34 -2.34 -5.85 1.83
N VAL A 35 -2.25 -5.16 2.96
CA VAL A 35 -1.91 -3.75 3.04
C VAL A 35 -0.55 -3.60 3.70
N VAL A 36 0.32 -2.82 3.07
CA VAL A 36 1.70 -2.57 3.53
C VAL A 36 2.01 -1.09 3.53
N HIS A 37 3.06 -0.69 4.25
CA HIS A 37 3.65 0.63 4.12
C HIS A 37 4.71 0.62 3.02
N ALA A 38 4.65 1.56 2.08
CA ALA A 38 5.63 1.72 1.01
C ALA A 38 7.06 1.76 1.57
N PHE A 39 7.97 0.97 0.99
CA PHE A 39 9.32 0.80 1.54
C PHE A 39 10.29 1.91 1.17
N ASN A 40 10.10 2.52 0.00
CA ASN A 40 10.95 3.57 -0.57
C ASN A 40 10.37 4.98 -0.42
N SER A 41 9.43 5.16 0.51
CA SER A 41 8.77 6.45 0.76
C SER A 41 9.46 7.21 1.88
N THR A 42 9.57 8.53 1.70
CA THR A 42 9.92 9.49 2.75
C THR A 42 8.68 10.02 3.49
N MET A 43 7.47 9.68 3.01
CA MET A 43 6.19 10.13 3.55
C MET A 43 5.56 9.08 4.49
N PRO A 44 5.28 9.44 5.77
CA PRO A 44 4.55 8.59 6.70
C PRO A 44 3.13 8.28 6.22
N GLY A 45 2.73 7.03 6.33
CA GLY A 45 1.36 6.59 6.01
C GLY A 45 1.12 6.36 4.52
N TRP A 46 2.16 6.38 3.67
CA TRP A 46 2.02 5.91 2.29
C TRP A 46 1.75 4.40 2.30
N LEU A 47 0.51 4.00 2.03
CA LEU A 47 0.12 2.60 1.98
C LEU A 47 0.11 2.06 0.55
N VAL A 48 0.38 0.76 0.42
CA VAL A 48 0.23 0.00 -0.81
C VAL A 48 -0.72 -1.17 -0.54
N LEU A 49 -1.77 -1.26 -1.34
CA LEU A 49 -2.75 -2.34 -1.31
C LEU A 49 -2.39 -3.35 -2.39
N LEU A 50 -2.22 -4.60 -2.00
CA LEU A 50 -1.79 -5.72 -2.83
C LEU A 50 -2.88 -6.79 -2.81
N PRO A 51 -3.33 -7.34 -3.95
CA PRO A 51 -4.10 -8.57 -3.92
C PRO A 51 -3.25 -9.70 -3.35
N THR A 52 -3.88 -10.63 -2.64
CA THR A 52 -3.21 -11.81 -2.05
C THR A 52 -2.81 -12.84 -3.10
N ARG A 53 -3.32 -12.71 -4.33
CA ARG A 53 -2.96 -13.50 -5.52
C ARG A 53 -2.10 -12.69 -6.48
N HIS A 54 -1.35 -13.38 -7.34
CA HIS A 54 -0.64 -12.72 -8.43
C HIS A 54 -1.63 -12.33 -9.53
N LEU A 55 -1.83 -11.04 -9.72
CA LEU A 55 -2.66 -10.43 -10.77
C LEU A 55 -1.88 -9.26 -11.34
N THR A 56 -2.05 -8.94 -12.62
CA THR A 56 -1.39 -7.77 -13.23
C THR A 56 -2.35 -6.64 -13.56
N SER A 57 -3.64 -6.94 -13.63
CA SER A 57 -4.71 -6.00 -13.98
C SER A 57 -5.93 -6.14 -13.06
N PHE A 58 -6.66 -5.03 -12.89
CA PHE A 58 -7.96 -5.02 -12.23
C PHE A 58 -8.99 -5.98 -12.85
N THR A 59 -8.89 -6.22 -14.16
CA THR A 59 -9.81 -7.11 -14.88
C THR A 59 -9.66 -8.58 -14.48
N GLU A 60 -8.59 -8.92 -13.77
CA GLU A 60 -8.33 -10.28 -13.27
C GLU A 60 -8.85 -10.49 -11.84
N LEU A 61 -9.31 -9.42 -11.16
CA LEU A 61 -9.92 -9.55 -9.84
C LEU A 61 -11.20 -10.38 -9.93
N SER A 62 -11.45 -11.20 -8.91
CA SER A 62 -12.78 -11.75 -8.70
C SER A 62 -13.75 -10.63 -8.29
N ALA A 63 -15.05 -10.86 -8.46
CA ALA A 63 -16.07 -9.89 -8.06
C ALA A 63 -15.95 -9.56 -6.56
N GLU A 64 -15.69 -10.55 -5.72
CA GLU A 64 -15.56 -10.39 -4.28
C GLU A 64 -14.33 -9.55 -3.90
N ALA A 65 -13.20 -9.75 -4.59
CA ALA A 65 -12.00 -8.95 -4.37
C ALA A 65 -12.20 -7.49 -4.79
N ALA A 66 -12.90 -7.27 -5.92
CA ALA A 66 -13.24 -5.94 -6.39
C ALA A 66 -14.22 -5.21 -5.45
N ASP A 67 -15.26 -5.91 -4.97
CA ASP A 67 -16.26 -5.36 -4.05
C ASP A 67 -15.65 -5.00 -2.69
N GLU A 68 -14.70 -5.82 -2.20
CA GLU A 68 -14.03 -5.57 -0.93
C GLU A 68 -13.21 -4.27 -0.93
N LEU A 69 -12.63 -3.90 -2.08
CA LEU A 69 -11.66 -2.80 -2.19
C LEU A 69 -12.25 -1.47 -1.73
N GLY A 70 -13.50 -1.15 -2.09
CA GLY A 70 -14.13 0.12 -1.72
C GLY A 70 -14.24 0.30 -0.20
N GLY A 71 -14.69 -0.75 0.50
CA GLY A 71 -14.78 -0.75 1.96
C GLY A 71 -13.40 -0.71 2.62
N LEU A 72 -12.42 -1.41 2.04
CA LEU A 72 -11.04 -1.39 2.51
C LEU A 72 -10.42 0.02 2.41
N VAL A 73 -10.51 0.67 1.26
CA VAL A 73 -10.03 2.04 1.03
C VAL A 73 -10.65 3.02 2.01
N ARG A 74 -11.98 2.93 2.23
CA ARG A 74 -12.68 3.80 3.19
C ARG A 74 -12.14 3.65 4.61
N ARG A 75 -12.01 2.42 5.11
CA ARG A 75 -11.53 2.16 6.48
C ARG A 75 -10.09 2.63 6.68
N LEU A 76 -9.23 2.37 5.69
CA LEU A 76 -7.84 2.85 5.71
C LEU A 76 -7.77 4.38 5.63
N GLY A 77 -8.63 5.02 4.84
CA GLY A 77 -8.72 6.48 4.77
C GLY A 77 -9.04 7.09 6.14
N ILE A 78 -10.05 6.57 6.84
CA ILE A 78 -10.40 7.00 8.20
C ILE A 78 -9.21 6.83 9.15
N ALA A 79 -8.56 5.67 9.13
CA ALA A 79 -7.41 5.41 9.98
C ALA A 79 -6.22 6.34 9.66
N LEU A 80 -5.96 6.61 8.37
CA LEU A 80 -4.91 7.54 7.95
C LEU A 80 -5.21 8.97 8.36
N GLU A 81 -6.45 9.43 8.27
CA GLU A 81 -6.86 10.75 8.76
C GLU A 81 -6.57 10.88 10.26
N GLN A 82 -6.92 9.87 11.06
CA GLN A 82 -6.66 9.85 12.51
C GLN A 82 -5.17 9.82 12.85
N VAL A 83 -4.38 9.01 12.14
CA VAL A 83 -2.96 8.77 12.46
C VAL A 83 -2.06 9.89 11.94
N THR A 84 -2.38 10.46 10.78
CA THR A 84 -1.51 11.43 10.09
C THR A 84 -2.05 12.85 10.14
N GLY A 85 -3.34 13.05 10.40
CA GLY A 85 -3.99 14.35 10.25
C GLY A 85 -4.16 14.78 8.79
N CYS A 86 -4.05 13.85 7.82
CA CYS A 86 -4.30 14.16 6.42
C CYS A 86 -5.74 14.62 6.20
N VAL A 87 -5.97 15.44 5.18
CA VAL A 87 -7.31 15.98 4.87
C VAL A 87 -8.08 15.16 3.83
N LYS A 88 -7.39 14.22 3.18
CA LYS A 88 -7.92 13.22 2.25
C LYS A 88 -6.81 12.23 1.89
N THR A 89 -7.16 11.20 1.14
CA THR A 89 -6.22 10.27 0.51
C THR A 89 -6.28 10.35 -1.01
N TYR A 90 -5.15 10.19 -1.68
CA TYR A 90 -5.10 9.85 -3.10
C TYR A 90 -5.13 8.33 -3.26
N LEU A 91 -5.80 7.85 -4.31
CA LEU A 91 -5.81 6.45 -4.72
C LEU A 91 -5.33 6.37 -6.17
N MET A 92 -4.23 5.66 -6.43
CA MET A 92 -3.66 5.52 -7.78
C MET A 92 -3.17 4.11 -8.04
N GLN A 93 -3.24 3.67 -9.31
CA GLN A 93 -2.67 2.41 -9.78
C GLN A 93 -1.91 2.67 -11.08
N PHE A 94 -0.71 2.11 -11.18
CA PHE A 94 0.14 2.15 -12.38
C PHE A 94 0.68 0.75 -12.66
N SER A 95 1.31 0.13 -11.66
CA SER A 95 1.78 -1.27 -11.68
C SER A 95 2.59 -1.67 -12.92
N GLU A 96 3.43 -0.76 -13.40
CA GLU A 96 4.16 -0.91 -14.68
C GLU A 96 5.68 -0.91 -14.51
N ALA A 97 6.20 -0.60 -13.32
CA ALA A 97 7.64 -0.62 -13.07
C ALA A 97 8.18 -2.06 -13.19
N GLU A 98 9.38 -2.20 -13.75
CA GLU A 98 10.05 -3.49 -13.90
C GLU A 98 10.18 -4.19 -12.54
N GLY A 99 9.75 -5.45 -12.45
CA GLY A 99 9.70 -6.21 -11.20
C GLY A 99 8.49 -5.93 -10.30
N PHE A 100 7.63 -4.97 -10.66
CA PHE A 100 6.43 -4.56 -9.91
C PHE A 100 5.14 -4.61 -10.74
N SER A 101 5.08 -5.53 -11.72
CA SER A 101 3.87 -5.76 -12.54
C SER A 101 2.71 -6.38 -11.76
N HIS A 102 2.96 -6.90 -10.55
CA HIS A 102 1.89 -7.32 -9.63
C HIS A 102 1.02 -6.12 -9.28
N LEU A 103 -0.29 -6.26 -9.51
CA LEU A 103 -1.30 -5.23 -9.29
C LEU A 103 -1.14 -4.64 -7.90
N HIS A 104 -0.95 -3.34 -7.82
CA HIS A 104 -0.84 -2.65 -6.54
C HIS A 104 -1.40 -1.25 -6.65
N LEU A 105 -2.09 -0.84 -5.59
CA LEU A 105 -2.67 0.49 -5.50
C LEU A 105 -1.95 1.28 -4.42
N HIS A 106 -1.62 2.52 -4.72
CA HIS A 106 -1.13 3.46 -3.73
C HIS A 106 -2.33 4.15 -3.08
N LEU A 107 -2.39 4.10 -1.75
CA LEU A 107 -3.28 4.92 -0.94
C LEU A 107 -2.44 5.90 -0.13
N VAL A 108 -2.46 7.18 -0.51
CA VAL A 108 -1.46 8.16 -0.07
C VAL A 108 -2.13 9.30 0.71
N PRO A 109 -1.70 9.60 1.95
CA PRO A 109 -2.24 10.72 2.71
C PRO A 109 -1.89 12.06 2.05
N ARG A 110 -2.87 12.96 1.94
CA ARG A 110 -2.68 14.35 1.50
C ARG A 110 -2.70 15.26 2.72
N MET A 111 -1.55 15.83 3.09
CA MET A 111 -1.41 16.68 4.27
C MET A 111 -2.02 18.09 4.01
N PRO A 112 -2.55 18.77 5.04
CA PRO A 112 -3.15 20.11 4.88
C PRO A 112 -2.20 21.12 4.23
N ASP A 113 -0.92 21.09 4.63
CA ASP A 113 0.18 21.99 4.28
C ASP A 113 1.12 21.43 3.18
N GLN A 114 0.68 20.39 2.46
CA GLN A 114 1.50 19.74 1.43
C GLN A 114 1.89 20.74 0.32
N PRO A 115 3.19 20.86 -0.03
CA PRO A 115 3.64 21.82 -1.02
C PRO A 115 3.10 21.52 -2.41
N ALA A 116 2.88 22.55 -3.22
CA ALA A 116 2.35 22.41 -4.59
C ALA A 116 3.24 21.56 -5.52
N THR A 117 4.53 21.47 -5.21
CA THR A 117 5.49 20.60 -5.91
C THR A 117 5.30 19.11 -5.59
N ALA A 118 4.47 18.76 -4.61
CA ALA A 118 4.19 17.39 -4.18
C ALA A 118 2.69 17.07 -4.08
N MET A 119 1.82 17.82 -4.74
CA MET A 119 0.36 17.57 -4.81
C MET A 119 -0.06 16.86 -6.10
N GLY A 120 -1.18 16.13 -6.04
CA GLY A 120 -1.68 15.34 -7.17
C GLY A 120 -0.67 14.27 -7.60
N PRO A 121 -0.47 14.04 -8.91
CA PRO A 121 0.53 13.09 -9.41
C PRO A 121 1.96 13.37 -8.93
N LYS A 122 2.27 14.62 -8.53
CA LYS A 122 3.61 14.97 -8.03
C LYS A 122 3.90 14.40 -6.63
N VAL A 123 2.92 13.80 -5.95
CA VAL A 123 3.13 13.13 -4.65
C VAL A 123 4.21 12.05 -4.71
N PHE A 124 4.45 11.46 -5.89
CA PHE A 124 5.55 10.53 -6.13
C PHE A 124 6.95 11.12 -5.90
N SER A 125 7.10 12.45 -5.74
CA SER A 125 8.35 13.06 -5.27
C SER A 125 8.77 12.57 -3.87
N TYR A 126 7.84 11.99 -3.09
CA TYR A 126 8.18 11.37 -1.80
C TYR A 126 8.70 9.93 -1.94
N LEU A 127 8.63 9.31 -3.12
CA LEU A 127 9.35 8.06 -3.37
C LEU A 127 10.77 8.40 -3.81
N SER A 128 11.76 7.80 -3.15
CA SER A 128 13.17 8.11 -3.42
C SER A 128 13.94 6.86 -3.86
N PRO A 129 14.81 6.94 -4.87
CA PRO A 129 15.77 5.88 -5.16
C PRO A 129 16.92 5.84 -4.14
N ASP A 130 17.12 6.92 -3.37
CA ASP A 130 18.14 7.00 -2.33
C ASP A 130 17.64 6.37 -1.03
N GLN A 131 18.16 5.17 -0.73
CA GLN A 131 17.80 4.40 0.46
C GLN A 131 18.06 5.14 1.77
N THR A 132 19.01 6.09 1.79
CA THR A 132 19.33 6.87 3.01
C THR A 132 18.20 7.83 3.40
N GLN A 133 17.30 8.13 2.47
CA GLN A 133 16.15 9.02 2.69
C GLN A 133 14.90 8.25 3.12
N TRP A 134 14.88 6.92 2.96
CA TRP A 134 13.71 6.12 3.26
C TRP A 134 13.35 6.21 4.74
N LEU A 135 12.05 6.15 5.04
CA LEU A 135 11.63 6.02 6.43
C LEU A 135 12.24 4.77 7.06
N PRO A 136 12.86 4.88 8.25
CA PRO A 136 13.43 3.72 8.95
C PRO A 136 12.39 2.62 9.16
N HIS A 137 12.84 1.36 9.18
CA HIS A 137 11.96 0.21 9.41
C HIS A 137 11.13 0.36 10.67
N SER A 138 11.73 0.79 11.79
CA SER A 138 11.04 1.02 13.06
C SER A 138 9.91 2.04 12.90
N ARG A 139 10.17 3.15 12.19
CA ARG A 139 9.17 4.19 11.95
C ARG A 139 8.01 3.67 11.10
N ARG A 140 8.30 2.89 10.06
CA ARG A 140 7.26 2.24 9.24
C ARG A 140 6.43 1.24 10.07
N ASP A 141 7.07 0.48 10.95
CA ASP A 141 6.39 -0.48 11.83
C ASP A 141 5.48 0.24 12.83
N GLU A 142 5.94 1.33 13.46
CA GLU A 142 5.13 2.19 14.34
C GLU A 142 3.88 2.72 13.62
N ILE A 143 4.05 3.26 12.41
CA ILE A 143 2.93 3.79 11.62
C ILE A 143 1.95 2.68 11.27
N ALA A 144 2.44 1.51 10.84
CA ALA A 144 1.58 0.39 10.49
C ALA A 144 0.77 -0.11 11.71
N LEU A 145 1.39 -0.18 12.89
CA LEU A 145 0.69 -0.51 14.13
C LEU A 145 -0.35 0.55 14.50
N ALA A 146 -0.03 1.84 14.37
CA ALA A 146 -0.95 2.94 14.65
C ALA A 146 -2.17 2.92 13.71
N VAL A 147 -1.95 2.76 12.40
CA VAL A 147 -3.04 2.67 11.41
C VAL A 147 -3.93 1.46 11.70
N ARG A 148 -3.34 0.29 11.99
CA ARG A 148 -4.11 -0.91 12.35
C ARG A 148 -4.96 -0.69 13.60
N ALA A 149 -4.43 -0.02 14.62
CA ALA A 149 -5.17 0.30 15.84
C ALA A 149 -6.31 1.31 15.63
N ALA A 150 -6.20 2.16 14.60
CA ALA A 150 -7.17 3.18 14.22
C ALA A 150 -8.24 2.71 13.22
N LEU A 151 -8.22 1.43 12.80
CA LEU A 151 -9.24 0.88 11.92
C LEU A 151 -10.61 0.84 12.63
N PRO A 152 -11.69 1.33 11.99
CA PRO A 152 -13.05 1.28 12.53
C PRO A 152 -13.72 -0.09 12.36
#